data_AF-A0AAE7E2K3-F1
#
_entry.id   AF-A0AAE7E2K3-F1
#
_cell.length_a   1.000
_cell.length_b   1.000
_cell.length_c   1.000
_cell.angle_alpha   90.00
_cell.angle_beta   90.00
_cell.angle_gamma   90.00
#
_symmetry.space_group_name_H-M   'P 1'
#
loop_
_entity.id
_entity.type
_entity.pdbx_description
1 polymer ?
#
loop_
_entity_poly.entity_id
_entity_poly.type
_entity_poly.pdbx_seq_one_letter_code
_entity_poly.pdbx_strand_id
1 'polypeptide(L)'
;MFFNNSDKKIINSLDNIIDYLNNKTNAIDKNDFKSSRSNKEVKKRLDLIIDILNKKNNDELRIYGEIMLVAEKMMKGDFSDKIFHTETPNIKLNYIATVINNLNYTLKTSISNLLKILDEYSNYNYLHKLDKKNVFGDFNLLFERINNLQENITVMLIENKSNGLTLDQSSDILLKNVDKLNRSSTEAASRLEETAAAIEEITSNIRNNTETIAKMATYSTDVTKSVLNGEKLANQTTVAMDEINVQVNLINESISIIDQIAFQTNILSLNAAVEAATAGEAGRGFAVVAAEVRNLANRSAEAAKEIKIIVENATAKANQGKDIATNMISGYKQLNENISETINLIQDIEMSSKEQLLGIEQINDAVNSLDAQTQENANIASQAHNVAVITDEIAKLVVSNANDKEFHGKDSVKAKE
;
A
#
# COMPACT_ATOMS: atom_id res chain seq x y z
N MET A 1 56.78 6.50 -123.36
CA MET A 1 55.51 6.97 -122.75
C MET A 1 55.85 7.59 -121.41
N PHE A 2 55.65 8.91 -121.33
CA PHE A 2 55.96 9.74 -120.17
C PHE A 2 54.98 9.46 -119.03
N PHE A 3 55.45 8.93 -117.90
CA PHE A 3 54.82 9.16 -116.60
C PHE A 3 55.85 9.76 -115.67
N ASN A 4 55.42 10.82 -115.00
CA ASN A 4 56.21 11.89 -114.44
C ASN A 4 56.78 11.44 -113.08
N ASN A 5 58.07 11.66 -112.82
CA ASN A 5 58.71 11.32 -111.53
C ASN A 5 58.07 12.08 -110.33
N SER A 6 57.20 13.06 -110.61
CA SER A 6 56.34 13.76 -109.66
C SER A 6 55.15 12.93 -109.17
N ASP A 7 54.56 12.08 -110.01
CA ASP A 7 53.29 11.39 -109.71
C ASP A 7 53.53 10.23 -108.73
N LYS A 8 54.66 9.52 -108.89
CA LYS A 8 55.13 8.46 -107.97
C LYS A 8 55.36 8.99 -106.55
N LYS A 9 55.83 10.24 -106.41
CA LYS A 9 56.06 10.89 -105.10
C LYS A 9 54.75 11.34 -104.44
N ILE A 10 53.77 11.78 -105.23
CA ILE A 10 52.43 12.11 -104.74
C ILE A 10 51.72 10.82 -104.26
N ILE A 11 51.83 9.71 -104.99
CA ILE A 11 51.27 8.41 -104.57
C ILE A 11 51.88 7.97 -103.24
N ASN A 12 53.21 7.99 -103.10
CA ASN A 12 53.87 7.62 -101.83
C ASN A 12 53.46 8.52 -100.65
N SER A 13 53.15 9.79 -100.92
CA SER A 13 52.65 10.73 -99.92
C SER A 13 51.20 10.43 -99.51
N LEU A 14 50.37 10.02 -100.47
CA LEU A 14 49.02 9.55 -100.21
C LEU A 14 49.06 8.21 -99.44
N ASP A 15 50.01 7.33 -99.75
CA ASP A 15 50.25 6.08 -99.00
C ASP A 15 50.65 6.38 -97.55
N ASN A 16 51.52 7.37 -97.30
CA ASN A 16 51.84 7.83 -95.95
C ASN A 16 50.62 8.41 -95.20
N ILE A 17 49.75 9.16 -95.90
CA ILE A 17 48.47 9.63 -95.34
C ILE A 17 47.52 8.44 -95.06
N ILE A 18 47.49 7.43 -95.92
CA ILE A 18 46.68 6.22 -95.74
C ILE A 18 47.19 5.41 -94.55
N ASP A 19 48.51 5.25 -94.40
CA ASP A 19 49.11 4.56 -93.26
C ASP A 19 48.85 5.32 -91.95
N TYR A 20 48.87 6.65 -91.98
CA TYR A 20 48.46 7.50 -90.86
C TYR A 20 46.97 7.35 -90.52
N LEU A 21 46.08 7.39 -91.53
CA LEU A 21 44.64 7.19 -91.35
C LEU A 21 44.29 5.77 -90.86
N ASN A 22 45.14 4.79 -91.18
CA ASN A 22 45.05 3.42 -90.66
C ASN A 22 45.73 3.23 -89.29
N ASN A 23 46.15 4.31 -88.63
CA ASN A 23 46.83 4.32 -87.33
C ASN A 23 48.13 3.50 -87.30
N LYS A 24 48.82 3.34 -88.43
CA LYS A 24 50.14 2.67 -88.49
C LYS A 24 51.29 3.62 -88.14
N THR A 25 51.08 4.94 -88.26
CA THR A 25 52.05 5.99 -87.94
C THR A 25 51.37 7.11 -87.14
N ASN A 26 52.10 7.70 -86.19
CA ASN A 26 51.54 8.70 -85.25
C ASN A 26 51.74 10.15 -85.69
N ALA A 27 52.49 10.39 -86.77
CA ALA A 27 52.69 11.71 -87.37
C ALA A 27 53.16 11.55 -88.81
N ILE A 28 52.85 12.53 -89.65
CA ILE A 28 53.35 12.61 -91.03
C ILE A 28 54.45 13.68 -91.10
N ASP A 29 55.66 13.32 -91.55
CA ASP A 29 56.79 14.26 -91.71
C ASP A 29 56.61 15.10 -92.99
N LYS A 30 56.81 16.42 -92.87
CA LYS A 30 56.78 17.37 -93.99
C LYS A 30 57.95 17.18 -94.97
N ASN A 31 59.03 16.54 -94.53
CA ASN A 31 60.25 16.36 -95.34
C ASN A 31 60.13 15.30 -96.44
N ASP A 32 59.08 14.47 -96.43
CA ASP A 32 58.84 13.47 -97.47
C ASP A 32 58.45 14.09 -98.83
N PHE A 33 58.20 15.41 -98.87
CA PHE A 33 57.68 16.14 -100.03
C PHE A 33 58.76 16.93 -100.80
N LYS A 34 59.68 16.25 -101.51
CA LYS A 34 60.62 16.88 -102.46
C LYS A 34 60.04 16.99 -103.88
N SER A 35 59.45 18.14 -104.26
CA SER A 35 58.92 18.37 -105.62
C SER A 35 59.89 19.13 -106.55
N SER A 36 59.97 18.65 -107.80
CA SER A 36 60.48 19.40 -108.96
C SER A 36 59.51 20.55 -109.30
N ARG A 37 60.03 21.61 -109.93
CA ARG A 37 59.44 22.95 -110.20
C ARG A 37 57.97 23.07 -110.69
N SER A 38 57.24 21.99 -110.96
CA SER A 38 55.95 22.01 -111.69
C SER A 38 54.67 21.84 -110.84
N ASN A 39 54.71 21.69 -109.51
CA ASN A 39 53.48 21.44 -108.73
C ASN A 39 53.46 22.12 -107.34
N LYS A 40 53.71 23.43 -107.28
CA LYS A 40 53.74 24.21 -106.02
C LYS A 40 52.39 24.24 -105.28
N GLU A 41 51.28 24.34 -106.00
CA GLU A 41 49.94 24.43 -105.39
C GLU A 41 49.50 23.12 -104.74
N VAL A 42 49.80 21.98 -105.40
CA VAL A 42 49.54 20.64 -104.86
C VAL A 42 50.35 20.40 -103.58
N LYS A 43 51.63 20.79 -103.56
CA LYS A 43 52.46 20.69 -102.35
C LYS A 43 51.88 21.54 -101.21
N LYS A 44 51.50 22.79 -101.46
CA LYS A 44 50.93 23.68 -100.43
C LYS A 44 49.65 23.09 -99.81
N ARG A 45 48.78 22.47 -100.62
CA ARG A 45 47.58 21.79 -100.12
C ARG A 45 47.90 20.51 -99.34
N LEU A 46 48.88 19.72 -99.77
CA LEU A 46 49.32 18.52 -99.04
C LEU A 46 49.96 18.89 -97.70
N ASP A 47 50.83 19.91 -97.67
CA ASP A 47 51.43 20.44 -96.44
C ASP A 47 50.34 20.94 -95.46
N LEU A 48 49.31 21.62 -95.97
CA LEU A 48 48.16 22.06 -95.17
C LEU A 48 47.35 20.87 -94.63
N ILE A 49 47.12 19.84 -95.45
CA ILE A 49 46.43 18.60 -95.02
C ILE A 49 47.23 17.92 -93.91
N ILE A 50 48.55 17.83 -94.02
CA ILE A 50 49.43 17.26 -93.00
C ILE A 50 49.39 18.06 -91.72
N ASP A 51 49.44 19.40 -91.81
CA ASP A 51 49.32 20.27 -90.64
C ASP A 51 47.98 20.08 -89.92
N ILE A 52 46.88 19.97 -90.67
CA ILE A 52 45.56 19.71 -90.11
C ILE A 52 45.50 18.31 -89.47
N LEU A 53 46.04 17.29 -90.14
CA LEU A 53 46.04 15.91 -89.66
C LEU A 53 46.89 15.75 -88.39
N ASN A 54 48.12 16.25 -88.37
CA ASN A 54 49.01 16.20 -87.22
C ASN A 54 48.47 17.02 -86.04
N LYS A 55 47.92 18.22 -86.30
CA LYS A 55 47.27 19.03 -85.26
C LYS A 55 46.07 18.30 -84.66
N LYS A 56 45.19 17.76 -85.51
CA LYS A 56 44.04 16.97 -85.08
C LYS A 56 44.47 15.78 -84.22
N ASN A 57 45.49 15.02 -84.61
CA ASN A 57 45.96 13.88 -83.82
C ASN A 57 46.62 14.27 -82.51
N ASN A 58 47.39 15.36 -82.46
CA ASN A 58 47.93 15.86 -81.20
C ASN A 58 46.82 16.29 -80.24
N ASP A 59 45.78 16.96 -80.75
CA ASP A 59 44.61 17.35 -79.96
C ASP A 59 43.84 16.11 -79.48
N GLU A 60 43.68 15.08 -80.34
CA GLU A 60 43.03 13.80 -80.02
C GLU A 60 43.84 12.98 -78.99
N LEU A 61 45.15 12.82 -79.16
CA LEU A 61 46.01 12.11 -78.20
C LEU A 61 45.98 12.76 -76.82
N ARG A 62 45.93 14.09 -76.76
CA ARG A 62 45.85 14.83 -75.51
C ARG A 62 44.55 14.56 -74.76
N ILE A 63 43.40 14.66 -75.43
CA ILE A 63 42.11 14.39 -74.80
C ILE A 63 41.94 12.90 -74.46
N TYR A 64 42.49 11.97 -75.25
CA TYR A 64 42.55 10.54 -74.88
C TYR A 64 43.33 10.32 -73.59
N GLY A 65 44.51 10.95 -73.46
CA GLY A 65 45.29 10.89 -72.22
C GLY A 65 44.52 11.40 -71.01
N GLU A 66 43.81 12.52 -71.15
CA GLU A 66 42.97 13.07 -70.07
C GLU A 66 41.78 12.15 -69.73
N ILE A 67 41.11 11.60 -70.75
CA ILE A 67 40.03 10.62 -70.56
C ILE A 67 40.53 9.41 -69.78
N MET A 68 41.69 8.86 -70.14
CA MET A 68 42.28 7.71 -69.45
C MET A 68 42.60 8.02 -68.00
N LEU A 69 43.25 9.16 -67.72
CA LEU A 69 43.60 9.58 -66.36
C LEU A 69 42.36 9.79 -65.48
N VAL A 70 41.35 10.49 -66.01
CA VAL A 70 40.09 10.73 -65.29
C VAL A 70 39.34 9.41 -65.06
N ALA A 71 39.28 8.53 -66.06
CA ALA A 71 38.66 7.22 -65.90
C ALA A 71 39.37 6.35 -64.85
N GLU A 72 40.71 6.32 -64.83
CA GLU A 72 41.49 5.60 -63.81
C GLU A 72 41.22 6.12 -62.39
N LYS A 73 41.08 7.44 -62.22
CA LYS A 73 40.70 8.05 -60.95
C LYS A 73 39.26 7.69 -60.55
N MET A 74 38.32 7.81 -61.48
CA MET A 74 36.92 7.44 -61.27
C MET A 74 36.77 5.96 -60.87
N MET A 75 37.53 5.05 -61.49
CA MET A 75 37.55 3.63 -61.13
C MET A 75 38.00 3.39 -59.68
N LYS A 76 38.83 4.26 -59.12
CA LYS A 76 39.27 4.23 -57.73
C LYS A 76 38.34 4.99 -56.78
N GLY A 77 37.25 5.58 -57.30
CA GLY A 77 36.31 6.40 -56.53
C GLY A 77 36.76 7.85 -56.32
N ASP A 78 37.82 8.30 -56.99
CA ASP A 78 38.25 9.70 -56.96
C ASP A 78 37.62 10.48 -58.11
N PHE A 79 36.66 11.35 -57.77
CA PHE A 79 35.94 12.20 -58.72
C PHE A 79 36.46 13.65 -58.74
N SER A 80 37.65 13.91 -58.18
CA SER A 80 38.17 15.27 -58.00
C SER A 80 38.62 15.97 -59.29
N ASP A 81 39.02 15.20 -60.29
CA ASP A 81 39.65 15.70 -61.53
C ASP A 81 38.66 15.87 -62.69
N LYS A 82 39.07 16.49 -63.80
CA LYS A 82 38.23 16.67 -65.00
C LYS A 82 39.04 16.67 -66.29
N ILE A 83 38.36 16.40 -67.41
CA ILE A 83 38.94 16.56 -68.75
C ILE A 83 38.91 18.05 -69.09
N PHE A 84 40.06 18.64 -69.43
CA PHE A 84 40.21 20.07 -69.68
C PHE A 84 40.13 20.40 -71.17
N HIS A 85 40.58 19.49 -72.04
CA HIS A 85 40.63 19.72 -73.48
C HIS A 85 39.34 19.30 -74.17
N THR A 86 38.30 20.12 -74.13
CA THR A 86 36.98 19.80 -74.70
C THR A 86 36.63 20.57 -75.98
N GLU A 87 37.57 21.33 -76.54
CA GLU A 87 37.36 22.16 -77.73
C GLU A 87 38.33 21.80 -78.86
N THR A 88 38.27 20.55 -79.32
CA THR A 88 39.05 20.07 -80.48
C THR A 88 38.23 20.14 -81.77
N PRO A 89 38.85 20.02 -82.96
CA PRO A 89 38.12 19.84 -84.21
C PRO A 89 37.23 18.58 -84.25
N ASN A 90 37.45 17.61 -83.34
CA ASN A 90 36.65 16.39 -83.24
C ASN A 90 35.46 16.58 -82.29
N ILE A 91 34.32 16.97 -82.86
CA ILE A 91 33.06 17.20 -82.11
C ILE A 91 32.61 15.96 -81.32
N LYS A 92 32.80 14.74 -81.86
CA LYS A 92 32.40 13.50 -81.17
C LYS A 92 33.22 13.28 -79.90
N LEU A 93 34.53 13.56 -79.97
CA LEU A 93 35.44 13.39 -78.86
C LEU A 93 35.19 14.44 -77.77
N ASN A 94 34.90 15.69 -78.18
CA ASN A 94 34.45 16.75 -77.27
C ASN A 94 33.15 16.37 -76.54
N TYR A 95 32.19 15.76 -77.25
CA TYR A 95 30.94 15.29 -76.65
C TYR A 95 31.20 14.20 -75.60
N ILE A 96 32.05 13.21 -75.90
CA ILE A 96 32.42 12.15 -74.93
C ILE A 96 33.07 12.76 -73.69
N ALA A 97 34.04 13.67 -73.88
CA ALA A 97 34.70 14.33 -72.75
C ALA A 97 33.73 15.15 -71.89
N THR A 98 32.78 15.84 -72.52
CA THR A 98 31.73 16.59 -71.82
C THR A 98 30.80 15.65 -71.03
N VAL A 99 30.41 14.52 -71.62
CA VAL A 99 29.59 13.50 -70.94
C VAL A 99 30.33 12.90 -69.74
N ILE A 100 31.61 12.57 -69.89
CA ILE A 100 32.44 12.06 -68.78
C ILE A 100 32.57 13.11 -67.68
N ASN A 101 32.81 14.38 -68.02
CA ASN A 101 32.85 15.47 -67.03
C ASN A 101 31.52 15.64 -66.29
N ASN A 102 30.39 15.56 -66.99
CA ASN A 102 29.06 15.64 -66.39
C ASN A 102 28.77 14.42 -65.49
N LEU A 103 29.14 13.21 -65.93
CA LEU A 103 29.07 12.00 -65.11
C LEU A 103 29.89 12.14 -63.83
N ASN A 104 31.15 12.57 -63.96
CA ASN A 104 32.06 12.78 -62.85
C ASN A 104 31.52 13.83 -61.86
N TYR A 105 31.03 14.96 -62.37
CA TYR A 105 30.41 16.01 -61.56
C TYR A 105 29.17 15.51 -60.81
N THR A 106 28.32 14.74 -61.48
CA THR A 106 27.09 14.20 -60.89
C THR A 106 27.42 13.19 -59.78
N LEU A 107 28.36 12.27 -60.02
CA LEU A 107 28.80 11.30 -59.02
C LEU A 107 29.45 11.99 -57.81
N LYS A 108 30.36 12.95 -58.05
CA LYS A 108 30.99 13.76 -57.00
C LYS A 108 29.95 14.47 -56.14
N THR A 109 28.99 15.14 -56.77
CA THR A 109 27.97 15.92 -56.07
C THR A 109 27.05 15.03 -55.25
N SER A 110 26.56 13.92 -55.83
CA SER A 110 25.72 12.96 -55.13
C SER A 110 26.42 12.35 -53.91
N ILE A 111 27.69 11.92 -54.07
CA ILE A 111 28.48 11.37 -52.96
C ILE A 111 28.79 12.44 -51.90
N SER A 112 29.12 13.66 -52.31
CA SER A 112 29.39 14.76 -51.36
C SER A 112 28.16 15.11 -50.53
N ASN A 113 26.98 15.14 -51.14
CA ASN A 113 25.71 15.37 -50.44
C ASN A 113 25.39 14.22 -49.46
N LEU A 114 25.65 12.98 -49.87
CA LEU A 114 25.51 11.80 -49.00
C LEU A 114 26.46 11.86 -47.80
N LEU A 115 27.72 12.17 -48.02
CA LEU A 115 28.69 12.27 -46.93
C LEU A 115 28.33 13.40 -45.97
N LYS A 116 27.88 14.55 -46.49
CA LYS A 116 27.44 15.68 -45.67
C LYS A 116 26.25 15.30 -44.79
N ILE A 117 25.21 14.66 -45.34
CA ILE A 117 24.05 14.29 -44.53
C ILE A 117 24.39 13.21 -43.49
N LEU A 118 25.26 12.26 -43.84
CA LEU A 118 25.69 11.21 -42.92
C LEU A 118 26.55 11.76 -41.80
N ASP A 119 27.35 12.81 -42.05
CA ASP A 119 28.08 13.54 -41.02
C ASP A 119 27.13 14.27 -40.06
N GLU A 120 26.09 14.94 -40.58
CA GLU A 120 25.05 15.53 -39.73
C GLU A 120 24.35 14.48 -38.85
N TYR A 121 23.97 13.34 -39.42
CA TYR A 121 23.32 12.24 -38.68
C TYR A 121 24.25 11.59 -37.65
N SER A 122 25.55 11.53 -37.92
CA SER A 122 26.56 11.03 -36.98
C SER A 122 26.74 11.97 -35.79
N ASN A 123 26.49 13.26 -35.98
CA ASN A 123 26.46 14.29 -34.92
C ASN A 123 25.06 14.49 -34.31
N TYR A 124 24.17 13.49 -34.44
CA TYR A 124 22.80 13.50 -33.93
C TYR A 124 21.91 14.65 -34.44
N ASN A 125 22.24 15.21 -35.60
CA ASN A 125 21.44 16.23 -36.26
C ASN A 125 20.64 15.65 -37.42
N TYR A 126 19.36 15.42 -37.18
CA TYR A 126 18.40 14.84 -38.09
C TYR A 126 17.42 15.88 -38.67
N LEU A 127 17.79 17.17 -38.71
CA LEU A 127 16.90 18.22 -39.23
C LEU A 127 16.82 18.22 -40.76
N HIS A 128 17.90 17.88 -41.45
CA HIS A 128 17.95 17.95 -42.90
C HIS A 128 17.66 16.61 -43.55
N LYS A 129 17.17 16.67 -44.79
CA LYS A 129 16.94 15.53 -45.68
C LYS A 129 17.73 15.76 -46.97
N LEU A 130 18.12 14.69 -47.65
CA LEU A 130 18.73 14.77 -48.97
C LEU A 130 17.74 15.34 -49.99
N ASP A 131 18.18 16.36 -50.73
CA ASP A 131 17.40 16.90 -51.85
C ASP A 131 17.43 15.93 -53.03
N LYS A 132 16.23 15.49 -53.44
CA LYS A 132 16.03 14.57 -54.57
C LYS A 132 15.95 15.30 -55.91
N LYS A 133 15.99 16.64 -55.93
CA LYS A 133 15.93 17.42 -57.18
C LYS A 133 17.12 17.06 -58.07
N ASN A 134 16.83 16.70 -59.32
CA ASN A 134 17.82 16.36 -60.35
C ASN A 134 18.66 15.10 -60.07
N VAL A 135 18.20 14.22 -59.18
CA VAL A 135 18.81 12.90 -58.95
C VAL A 135 17.88 11.83 -59.55
N PHE A 136 18.42 10.91 -60.33
CA PHE A 136 17.65 9.90 -61.07
C PHE A 136 18.20 8.49 -60.82
N GLY A 137 17.39 7.47 -61.12
CA GLY A 137 17.79 6.07 -61.02
C GLY A 137 18.15 5.64 -59.60
N ASP A 138 19.22 4.85 -59.46
CA ASP A 138 19.61 4.23 -58.19
C ASP A 138 19.99 5.24 -57.10
N PHE A 139 20.57 6.38 -57.46
CA PHE A 139 20.87 7.44 -56.49
C PHE A 139 19.60 8.07 -55.90
N ASN A 140 18.53 8.18 -56.69
CA ASN A 140 17.26 8.69 -56.19
C ASN A 140 16.64 7.73 -55.17
N LEU A 141 16.72 6.42 -55.44
CA LEU A 141 16.29 5.39 -54.50
C LEU A 141 17.15 5.41 -53.23
N LEU A 142 18.47 5.55 -53.34
CA LEU A 142 19.37 5.66 -52.19
C LEU A 142 19.03 6.87 -51.32
N PHE A 143 18.82 8.05 -51.94
CA PHE A 143 18.43 9.27 -51.23
C PHE A 143 17.10 9.08 -50.50
N GLU A 144 16.13 8.42 -51.13
CA GLU A 144 14.85 8.08 -50.51
C GLU A 144 15.02 7.16 -49.30
N ARG A 145 15.83 6.10 -49.41
CA ARG A 145 16.07 5.18 -48.29
C ARG A 145 16.75 5.86 -47.10
N ILE A 146 17.68 6.78 -47.36
CA ILE A 146 18.34 7.56 -46.29
C ILE A 146 17.36 8.55 -45.65
N ASN A 147 16.52 9.21 -46.43
CA ASN A 147 15.48 10.10 -45.90
C ASN A 147 14.45 9.32 -45.05
N ASN A 148 14.07 8.10 -45.46
CA ASN A 148 13.20 7.25 -44.67
C ASN A 148 13.86 6.81 -43.35
N LEU A 149 15.18 6.54 -43.37
CA LEU A 149 15.92 6.23 -42.14
C LEU A 149 15.91 7.41 -41.16
N GLN A 150 16.13 8.63 -41.66
CA GLN A 150 16.02 9.86 -40.85
C GLN A 150 14.63 10.04 -40.25
N GLU A 151 13.58 9.75 -41.01
CA GLU A 151 12.20 9.87 -40.54
C GLU A 151 11.91 8.86 -39.43
N ASN A 152 12.32 7.60 -39.61
CA ASN A 152 12.17 6.56 -38.58
C ASN A 152 12.95 6.91 -37.30
N ILE A 153 14.17 7.44 -37.43
CA ILE A 153 14.95 7.92 -36.27
C ILE A 153 14.23 9.07 -35.58
N THR A 154 13.68 10.02 -36.33
CA THR A 154 12.93 11.17 -35.79
C THR A 154 11.70 10.71 -35.01
N VAL A 155 10.93 9.77 -35.56
CA VAL A 155 9.76 9.18 -34.87
C VAL A 155 10.21 8.48 -33.58
N MET A 156 11.27 7.68 -33.63
CA MET A 156 11.83 7.01 -32.45
C MET A 156 12.28 8.01 -31.37
N LEU A 157 12.87 9.14 -31.75
CA LEU A 157 13.27 10.20 -30.81
C LEU A 157 12.07 10.91 -30.18
N ILE A 158 11.02 11.17 -30.95
CA ILE A 158 9.76 11.72 -30.46
C ILE A 158 9.14 10.75 -29.44
N GLU A 159 9.03 9.47 -29.77
CA GLU A 159 8.48 8.45 -28.88
C GLU A 159 9.32 8.30 -27.61
N ASN A 160 10.65 8.29 -27.74
CA ASN A 160 11.57 8.18 -26.61
C ASN A 160 11.42 9.38 -25.65
N LYS A 161 11.36 10.61 -26.18
CA LYS A 161 11.10 11.82 -25.38
C LYS A 161 9.72 11.78 -24.72
N SER A 162 8.69 11.34 -25.45
CA SER A 162 7.33 11.20 -24.91
C SER A 162 7.28 10.19 -23.76
N ASN A 163 7.93 9.03 -23.90
CA ASN A 163 8.06 8.03 -22.84
C ASN A 163 8.79 8.57 -21.62
N GLY A 164 9.89 9.33 -21.82
CA GLY A 164 10.63 9.97 -20.75
C GLY A 164 9.77 10.97 -19.96
N LEU A 165 8.99 11.81 -20.65
CA LEU A 165 8.07 12.75 -20.00
C LEU A 165 6.95 12.05 -19.23
N THR A 166 6.41 10.95 -19.75
CA THR A 166 5.41 10.15 -19.02
C THR A 166 5.98 9.49 -17.78
N LEU A 167 7.21 8.97 -17.86
CA LEU A 167 7.90 8.39 -16.71
C LEU A 167 8.17 9.44 -15.62
N ASP A 168 8.59 10.65 -16.01
CA ASP A 168 8.83 11.79 -15.11
C ASP A 168 7.55 12.11 -14.31
N GLN A 169 6.43 12.32 -15.00
CA GLN A 169 5.14 12.55 -14.37
C GLN A 169 4.68 11.40 -13.47
N SER A 170 4.85 10.16 -13.93
CA SER A 170 4.43 8.97 -13.17
C SER A 170 5.27 8.80 -11.89
N SER A 171 6.57 9.10 -11.96
CA SER A 171 7.48 9.03 -10.83
C SER A 171 7.17 10.09 -9.77
N ASP A 172 6.81 11.32 -10.17
CA ASP A 172 6.35 12.38 -9.25
C ASP A 172 5.04 11.98 -8.53
N ILE A 173 4.09 11.39 -9.25
CA ILE A 173 2.86 10.85 -8.66
C ILE A 173 3.18 9.73 -7.66
N LEU A 174 4.09 8.82 -8.02
CA LEU A 174 4.50 7.73 -7.15
C LEU A 174 5.18 8.26 -5.87
N LEU A 175 6.09 9.24 -5.99
CA LEU A 175 6.74 9.90 -4.85
C LEU A 175 5.71 10.49 -3.88
N LYS A 176 4.69 11.20 -4.39
CA LYS A 176 3.61 11.76 -3.57
C LYS A 176 2.77 10.69 -2.88
N ASN A 177 2.46 9.59 -3.58
CA ASN A 177 1.71 8.48 -3.01
C ASN A 177 2.51 7.76 -1.90
N VAL A 178 3.81 7.60 -2.11
CA VAL A 178 4.71 7.00 -1.12
C VAL A 178 4.85 7.88 0.12
N ASP A 179 4.99 9.20 -0.04
CA ASP A 179 5.02 10.14 1.09
C ASP A 179 3.72 10.07 1.90
N LYS A 180 2.57 10.03 1.22
CA LYS A 180 1.26 9.85 1.85
C LYS A 180 1.18 8.51 2.61
N LEU A 181 1.64 7.41 2.01
CA LEU A 181 1.66 6.09 2.64
C LEU A 181 2.56 6.08 3.90
N ASN A 182 3.72 6.69 3.83
CA ASN A 182 4.65 6.79 4.95
C ASN A 182 4.04 7.57 6.13
N ARG A 183 3.41 8.72 5.84
CA ARG A 183 2.69 9.50 6.84
C ARG A 183 1.53 8.72 7.46
N SER A 184 0.72 8.06 6.64
CA SER A 184 -0.38 7.22 7.14
C SER A 184 0.10 6.03 7.97
N SER A 185 1.24 5.42 7.63
CA SER A 185 1.83 4.33 8.41
C SER A 185 2.35 4.83 9.76
N THR A 186 2.98 6.00 9.79
CA THR A 186 3.46 6.64 11.02
C THR A 186 2.30 7.04 11.95
N GLU A 187 1.23 7.62 11.39
CA GLU A 187 0.01 7.95 12.14
C GLU A 187 -0.67 6.68 12.67
N ALA A 188 -0.71 5.60 11.89
CA ALA A 188 -1.26 4.31 12.33
C ALA A 188 -0.45 3.72 13.49
N ALA A 189 0.89 3.76 13.42
CA ALA A 189 1.75 3.27 14.49
C ALA A 189 1.49 4.01 15.82
N SER A 190 1.38 5.34 15.78
CA SER A 190 1.05 6.14 16.97
C SER A 190 -0.32 5.80 17.56
N ARG A 191 -1.33 5.54 16.73
CA ARG A 191 -2.66 5.12 17.21
C ARG A 191 -2.65 3.71 17.79
N LEU A 192 -1.85 2.81 17.25
CA LEU A 192 -1.69 1.46 17.78
C LEU A 192 -1.02 1.49 19.15
N GLU A 193 -0.05 2.39 19.37
CA GLU A 193 0.57 2.60 20.68
C GLU A 193 -0.46 3.08 21.74
N GLU A 194 -1.29 4.07 21.40
CA GLU A 194 -2.39 4.51 22.27
C GLU A 194 -3.41 3.39 22.55
N THR A 195 -3.72 2.59 21.52
CA THR A 195 -4.66 1.46 21.65
C THR A 195 -4.09 0.37 22.55
N ALA A 196 -2.79 0.05 22.42
CA ALA A 196 -2.11 -0.91 23.27
C ALA A 196 -2.12 -0.45 24.74
N ALA A 197 -1.81 0.82 25.00
CA ALA A 197 -1.87 1.39 26.34
C ALA A 197 -3.29 1.31 26.95
N ALA A 198 -4.32 1.62 26.17
CA ALA A 198 -5.71 1.48 26.60
C ALA A 198 -6.08 0.02 26.92
N ILE A 199 -5.59 -0.94 26.14
CA ILE A 199 -5.81 -2.38 26.37
C ILE A 199 -5.12 -2.84 27.66
N GLU A 200 -3.91 -2.38 27.94
CA GLU A 200 -3.22 -2.67 29.20
C GLU A 200 -4.01 -2.15 30.41
N GLU A 201 -4.54 -0.93 30.32
CA GLU A 201 -5.38 -0.35 31.37
C GLU A 201 -6.65 -1.17 31.60
N ILE A 202 -7.34 -1.55 30.51
CA ILE A 202 -8.54 -2.40 30.61
C ILE A 202 -8.19 -3.76 31.22
N THR A 203 -7.08 -4.39 30.80
CA THR A 203 -6.63 -5.68 31.34
C THR A 203 -6.37 -5.59 32.83
N SER A 204 -5.70 -4.52 33.28
CA SER A 204 -5.46 -4.23 34.70
C SER A 204 -6.78 -4.10 35.47
N ASN A 205 -7.75 -3.36 34.93
CA ASN A 205 -9.06 -3.19 35.54
C ASN A 205 -9.84 -4.52 35.66
N ILE A 206 -9.79 -5.37 34.64
CA ILE A 206 -10.43 -6.70 34.69
C ILE A 206 -9.76 -7.61 35.71
N ARG A 207 -8.43 -7.56 35.82
CA ARG A 207 -7.70 -8.30 36.85
C ARG A 207 -8.10 -7.85 38.25
N ASN A 208 -8.19 -6.55 38.49
CA ASN A 208 -8.66 -5.98 39.76
C ASN A 208 -10.11 -6.37 40.06
N ASN A 209 -10.98 -6.40 39.05
CA ASN A 209 -12.36 -6.88 39.19
C ASN A 209 -12.37 -8.35 39.60
N THR A 210 -11.56 -9.20 38.97
CA THR A 210 -11.45 -10.63 39.31
C THR A 210 -11.02 -10.84 40.76
N GLU A 211 -10.05 -10.08 41.26
CA GLU A 211 -9.67 -10.12 42.69
C GLU A 211 -10.79 -9.66 43.61
N THR A 212 -11.54 -8.63 43.20
CA THR A 212 -12.69 -8.11 43.96
C THR A 212 -13.82 -9.13 44.03
N ILE A 213 -14.10 -9.84 42.93
CA ILE A 213 -15.08 -10.92 42.84
C ILE A 213 -14.70 -12.07 43.78
N ALA A 214 -13.42 -12.46 43.83
CA ALA A 214 -12.94 -13.49 44.75
C ALA A 214 -13.14 -13.09 46.23
N LYS A 215 -12.92 -11.81 46.57
CA LYS A 215 -13.22 -11.26 47.90
C LYS A 215 -14.72 -11.29 48.19
N MET A 216 -15.56 -10.91 47.22
CA MET A 216 -17.02 -10.96 47.36
C MET A 216 -17.52 -12.39 47.60
N ALA A 217 -17.00 -13.39 46.88
CA ALA A 217 -17.36 -14.79 47.09
C ALA A 217 -17.03 -15.28 48.51
N THR A 218 -15.86 -14.87 49.02
CA THR A 218 -15.44 -15.16 50.40
C THR A 218 -16.39 -14.50 51.41
N TYR A 219 -16.69 -13.21 51.24
CA TYR A 219 -17.62 -12.50 52.13
C TYR A 219 -19.02 -13.07 52.09
N SER A 220 -19.56 -13.40 50.91
CA SER A 220 -20.87 -14.04 50.80
C SER A 220 -20.93 -15.34 51.59
N THR A 221 -19.86 -16.14 51.55
CA THR A 221 -19.76 -17.39 52.35
C THR A 221 -19.82 -17.12 53.85
N ASP A 222 -19.14 -16.08 54.34
CA ASP A 222 -19.15 -15.72 55.76
C ASP A 222 -20.47 -15.10 56.23
N VAL A 223 -21.14 -14.35 55.35
CA VAL A 223 -22.49 -13.86 55.60
C VAL A 223 -23.47 -15.04 55.67
N THR A 224 -23.40 -16.01 54.76
CA THR A 224 -24.23 -17.24 54.83
C THR A 224 -24.06 -17.96 56.15
N LYS A 225 -22.81 -18.14 56.64
CA LYS A 225 -22.55 -18.74 57.96
C LYS A 225 -23.20 -17.94 59.10
N SER A 226 -23.09 -16.61 59.05
CA SER A 226 -23.66 -15.73 60.08
C SER A 226 -25.18 -15.82 60.13
N VAL A 227 -25.81 -15.92 58.96
CA VAL A 227 -27.27 -16.05 58.80
C VAL A 227 -27.77 -17.39 59.31
N LEU A 228 -27.10 -18.49 58.95
CA LEU A 228 -27.41 -19.82 59.49
C LEU A 228 -27.27 -19.87 61.02
N ASN A 229 -26.27 -19.18 61.58
CA ASN A 229 -26.13 -19.07 63.02
C ASN A 229 -27.26 -18.23 63.64
N GLY A 230 -27.67 -17.13 63.00
CA GLY A 230 -28.81 -16.32 63.42
C GLY A 230 -30.13 -17.10 63.41
N GLU A 231 -30.37 -17.90 62.37
CA GLU A 231 -31.52 -18.80 62.25
C GLU A 231 -31.52 -19.84 63.38
N LYS A 232 -30.37 -20.43 63.68
CA LYS A 232 -30.21 -21.39 64.79
C LYS A 232 -30.55 -20.75 66.15
N LEU A 233 -30.04 -19.55 66.41
CA LEU A 233 -30.32 -18.82 67.66
C LEU A 233 -31.80 -18.44 67.77
N ALA A 234 -32.45 -18.06 66.67
CA ALA A 234 -33.88 -17.79 66.65
C ALA A 234 -34.70 -19.05 66.96
N ASN A 235 -34.34 -20.20 66.38
CA ASN A 235 -34.94 -21.49 66.70
C ASN A 235 -34.78 -21.85 68.19
N GLN A 236 -33.58 -21.69 68.75
CA GLN A 236 -33.34 -21.92 70.18
C GLN A 236 -34.18 -20.99 71.06
N THR A 237 -34.37 -19.73 70.65
CA THR A 237 -35.21 -18.77 71.36
C THR A 237 -36.68 -19.18 71.35
N THR A 238 -37.20 -19.67 70.21
CA THR A 238 -38.56 -20.22 70.12
C THR A 238 -38.75 -21.39 71.09
N VAL A 239 -37.81 -22.35 71.12
CA VAL A 239 -37.86 -23.48 72.05
C VAL A 239 -37.85 -23.03 73.51
N ALA A 240 -36.97 -22.08 73.87
CA ALA A 240 -36.91 -21.54 75.23
C ALA A 240 -38.22 -20.83 75.64
N MET A 241 -38.85 -20.10 74.73
CA MET A 241 -40.15 -19.46 74.99
C MET A 241 -41.27 -20.49 75.17
N ASP A 242 -41.23 -21.61 74.43
CA ASP A 242 -42.15 -22.73 74.64
C ASP A 242 -41.95 -23.40 75.99
N GLU A 243 -40.72 -23.65 76.40
CA GLU A 243 -40.39 -24.18 77.73
C GLU A 243 -40.88 -23.25 78.84
N ILE A 244 -40.67 -21.94 78.71
CA ILE A 244 -41.21 -20.94 79.65
C ILE A 244 -42.73 -21.02 79.70
N ASN A 245 -43.41 -21.12 78.57
CA ASN A 245 -44.87 -21.21 78.51
C ASN A 245 -45.39 -22.44 79.27
N VAL A 246 -44.74 -23.60 79.09
CA VAL A 246 -45.05 -24.83 79.84
C VAL A 246 -44.89 -24.61 81.35
N GLN A 247 -43.78 -24.02 81.80
CA GLN A 247 -43.54 -23.75 83.21
C GLN A 247 -44.56 -22.76 83.80
N VAL A 248 -44.89 -21.70 83.06
CA VAL A 248 -45.87 -20.69 83.50
C VAL A 248 -47.28 -21.31 83.60
N ASN A 249 -47.65 -22.22 82.70
CA ASN A 249 -48.92 -22.95 82.80
C ASN A 249 -48.98 -23.86 84.03
N LEU A 250 -47.89 -24.56 84.36
CA LEU A 250 -47.81 -25.37 85.60
C LEU A 250 -47.95 -24.51 86.86
N ILE A 251 -47.37 -23.31 86.86
CA ILE A 251 -47.56 -22.34 87.94
C ILE A 251 -49.03 -21.92 88.01
N ASN A 252 -49.68 -21.61 86.88
CA ASN A 252 -51.09 -21.22 86.85
C ASN A 252 -52.00 -22.32 87.45
N GLU A 253 -51.75 -23.58 87.10
CA GLU A 253 -52.45 -24.74 87.66
C GLU A 253 -52.25 -24.85 89.18
N SER A 254 -51.00 -24.70 89.65
CA SER A 254 -50.66 -24.72 91.07
C SER A 254 -51.35 -23.58 91.85
N ILE A 255 -51.42 -22.38 91.27
CA ILE A 255 -52.10 -21.23 91.88
C ILE A 255 -53.62 -21.45 91.92
N SER A 256 -54.20 -22.09 90.90
CA SER A 256 -55.61 -22.49 90.91
C SER A 256 -55.92 -23.46 92.05
N ILE A 257 -55.04 -24.42 92.32
CA ILE A 257 -55.16 -25.34 93.47
C ILE A 257 -55.06 -24.56 94.80
N ILE A 258 -54.14 -23.61 94.92
CA ILE A 258 -54.01 -22.78 96.13
C ILE A 258 -55.28 -21.96 96.38
N ASP A 259 -55.86 -21.35 95.35
CA ASP A 259 -57.12 -20.61 95.44
C ASP A 259 -58.28 -21.54 95.87
N GLN A 260 -58.34 -22.76 95.34
CA GLN A 260 -59.30 -23.78 95.79
C GLN A 260 -59.10 -24.18 97.26
N ILE A 261 -57.87 -24.38 97.71
CA ILE A 261 -57.55 -24.68 99.12
C ILE A 261 -57.95 -23.51 100.02
N ALA A 262 -57.66 -22.27 99.61
CA ALA A 262 -58.06 -21.07 100.34
C ALA A 262 -59.58 -20.97 100.45
N PHE A 263 -60.32 -21.24 99.37
CA PHE A 263 -61.77 -21.28 99.37
C PHE A 263 -62.33 -22.37 100.31
N GLN A 264 -61.81 -23.60 100.21
CA GLN A 264 -62.21 -24.69 101.11
C GLN A 264 -61.92 -24.35 102.58
N THR A 265 -60.77 -23.74 102.88
CA THR A 265 -60.38 -23.30 104.22
C THR A 265 -61.31 -22.20 104.74
N ASN A 266 -61.72 -21.26 103.89
CA ASN A 266 -62.70 -20.24 104.21
C ASN A 266 -64.07 -20.87 104.57
N ILE A 267 -64.54 -21.87 103.82
CA ILE A 267 -65.77 -22.60 104.14
C ILE A 267 -65.66 -23.39 105.46
N LEU A 268 -64.54 -24.10 105.67
CA LEU A 268 -64.25 -24.82 106.92
C LEU A 268 -64.25 -23.88 108.13
N SER A 269 -63.61 -22.71 108.00
CA SER A 269 -63.55 -21.69 109.05
C SER A 269 -64.92 -21.08 109.35
N LEU A 270 -65.78 -20.91 108.32
CA LEU A 270 -67.14 -20.45 108.48
C LEU A 270 -67.98 -21.47 109.25
N ASN A 271 -67.87 -22.75 108.87
CA ASN A 271 -68.56 -23.85 109.58
C ASN A 271 -68.10 -23.93 111.04
N ALA A 272 -66.79 -23.79 111.30
CA ALA A 272 -66.23 -23.76 112.65
C ALA A 272 -66.72 -22.54 113.47
N ALA A 273 -66.85 -21.37 112.84
CA ALA A 273 -67.39 -20.17 113.48
C ALA A 273 -68.88 -20.33 113.83
N VAL A 274 -69.67 -21.00 112.96
CA VAL A 274 -71.07 -21.34 113.22
C VAL A 274 -71.18 -22.30 114.40
N GLU A 275 -70.39 -23.38 114.43
CA GLU A 275 -70.41 -24.36 115.52
C GLU A 275 -69.95 -23.74 116.86
N ALA A 276 -68.95 -22.86 116.81
CA ALA A 276 -68.49 -22.10 117.98
C ALA A 276 -69.57 -21.15 118.52
N ALA A 277 -70.41 -20.56 117.65
CA ALA A 277 -71.56 -19.77 118.05
C ALA A 277 -72.67 -20.65 118.68
N THR A 278 -72.88 -21.87 118.15
CA THR A 278 -73.81 -22.86 118.70
C THR A 278 -73.41 -23.31 120.12
N ALA A 279 -72.11 -23.38 120.42
CA ALA A 279 -71.58 -23.78 121.73
C ALA A 279 -71.59 -22.69 122.83
N GLY A 280 -72.08 -21.47 122.55
CA GLY A 280 -72.26 -20.40 123.54
C GLY A 280 -70.95 -19.89 124.18
N GLU A 281 -70.90 -19.69 125.50
CA GLU A 281 -69.70 -19.17 126.19
C GLU A 281 -68.49 -20.12 126.13
N ALA A 282 -68.70 -21.44 126.01
CA ALA A 282 -67.62 -22.42 125.90
C ALA A 282 -66.88 -22.35 124.54
N GLY A 283 -67.53 -21.82 123.50
CA GLY A 283 -66.99 -21.72 122.13
C GLY A 283 -66.21 -20.44 121.81
N ARG A 284 -66.14 -19.46 122.73
CA ARG A 284 -65.53 -18.13 122.47
C ARG A 284 -64.09 -18.19 121.96
N GLY A 285 -63.25 -19.06 122.54
CA GLY A 285 -61.86 -19.24 122.09
C GLY A 285 -61.76 -19.85 120.69
N PHE A 286 -62.65 -20.79 120.37
CA PHE A 286 -62.75 -21.40 119.03
C PHE A 286 -63.27 -20.41 117.98
N ALA A 287 -64.19 -19.52 118.33
CA ALA A 287 -64.71 -18.50 117.43
C ALA A 287 -63.61 -17.51 116.97
N VAL A 288 -62.69 -17.13 117.86
CA VAL A 288 -61.57 -16.25 117.52
C VAL A 288 -60.60 -16.95 116.57
N VAL A 289 -60.25 -18.21 116.85
CA VAL A 289 -59.38 -19.00 115.95
C VAL A 289 -60.04 -19.20 114.59
N ALA A 290 -61.34 -19.50 114.54
CA ALA A 290 -62.08 -19.62 113.29
C ALA A 290 -62.10 -18.32 112.47
N ALA A 291 -62.25 -17.16 113.12
CA ALA A 291 -62.17 -15.86 112.46
C ALA A 291 -60.76 -15.56 111.91
N GLU A 292 -59.70 -15.91 112.65
CA GLU A 292 -58.32 -15.73 112.21
C GLU A 292 -57.97 -16.65 111.03
N VAL A 293 -58.39 -17.92 111.07
CA VAL A 293 -58.26 -18.87 109.96
C VAL A 293 -59.01 -18.36 108.72
N ARG A 294 -60.19 -17.77 108.91
CA ARG A 294 -60.97 -17.16 107.82
C ARG A 294 -60.24 -15.97 107.18
N ASN A 295 -59.67 -15.10 108.01
CA ASN A 295 -58.88 -13.96 107.53
C ASN A 295 -57.65 -14.43 106.75
N LEU A 296 -56.93 -15.42 107.27
CA LEU A 296 -55.79 -16.03 106.58
C LEU A 296 -56.20 -16.65 105.24
N ALA A 297 -57.33 -17.36 105.19
CA ALA A 297 -57.86 -17.94 103.96
C ALA A 297 -58.20 -16.86 102.91
N ASN A 298 -58.83 -15.76 103.31
CA ASN A 298 -59.12 -14.64 102.40
C ASN A 298 -57.83 -13.98 101.89
N ARG A 299 -56.83 -13.78 102.76
CA ARG A 299 -55.51 -13.25 102.36
C ARG A 299 -54.80 -14.18 101.37
N SER A 300 -54.89 -15.49 101.58
CA SER A 300 -54.33 -16.48 100.64
C SER A 300 -55.03 -16.46 99.29
N ALA A 301 -56.36 -16.30 99.25
CA ALA A 301 -57.12 -16.18 98.01
C ALA A 301 -56.77 -14.88 97.25
N GLU A 302 -56.62 -13.76 97.97
CA GLU A 302 -56.20 -12.48 97.38
C GLU A 302 -54.78 -12.56 96.79
N ALA A 303 -53.83 -13.14 97.54
CA ALA A 303 -52.48 -13.38 97.05
C ALA A 303 -52.46 -14.34 95.84
N ALA A 304 -53.26 -15.40 95.85
CA ALA A 304 -53.39 -16.31 94.71
C ALA A 304 -53.92 -15.58 93.47
N LYS A 305 -54.90 -14.69 93.64
CA LYS A 305 -55.44 -13.85 92.55
C LYS A 305 -54.39 -12.88 91.98
N GLU A 306 -53.60 -12.23 92.83
CA GLU A 306 -52.51 -11.35 92.38
C GLU A 306 -51.45 -12.12 91.59
N ILE A 307 -51.01 -13.27 92.10
CA ILE A 307 -50.05 -14.12 91.39
C ILE A 307 -50.62 -14.60 90.05
N LYS A 308 -51.92 -14.95 90.00
CA LYS A 308 -52.57 -15.35 88.76
C LYS A 308 -52.51 -14.27 87.68
N ILE A 309 -52.72 -12.99 88.04
CA ILE A 309 -52.58 -11.86 87.11
C ILE A 309 -51.13 -11.73 86.60
N ILE A 310 -50.13 -11.90 87.48
CA ILE A 310 -48.71 -11.87 87.08
C ILE A 310 -48.38 -13.01 86.11
N VAL A 311 -48.90 -14.21 86.38
CA VAL A 311 -48.73 -15.41 85.56
C VAL A 311 -49.39 -15.24 84.20
N GLU A 312 -50.63 -14.73 84.13
CA GLU A 312 -51.32 -14.42 82.88
C GLU A 312 -50.53 -13.42 82.02
N ASN A 313 -49.99 -12.37 82.66
CA ASN A 313 -49.12 -11.40 81.99
C ASN A 313 -47.79 -12.04 81.50
N ALA A 314 -47.19 -12.93 82.29
CA ALA A 314 -45.99 -13.66 81.91
C ALA A 314 -46.26 -14.58 80.71
N THR A 315 -47.40 -15.29 80.68
CA THR A 315 -47.83 -16.11 79.54
C THR A 315 -47.98 -15.26 78.28
N ALA A 316 -48.65 -14.11 78.39
CA ALA A 316 -48.82 -13.19 77.26
C ALA A 316 -47.46 -12.70 76.71
N LYS A 317 -46.49 -12.40 77.59
CA LYS A 317 -45.14 -12.00 77.18
C LYS A 317 -44.32 -13.12 76.58
N ALA A 318 -44.43 -14.35 77.08
CA ALA A 318 -43.77 -15.52 76.51
C ALA A 318 -44.32 -15.83 75.11
N ASN A 319 -45.65 -15.77 74.92
CA ASN A 319 -46.29 -15.91 73.60
C ASN A 319 -45.80 -14.83 72.63
N GLN A 320 -45.76 -13.57 73.05
CA GLN A 320 -45.23 -12.48 72.23
C GLN A 320 -43.76 -12.74 71.83
N GLY A 321 -42.93 -13.22 72.77
CA GLY A 321 -41.54 -13.59 72.51
C GLY A 321 -41.42 -14.73 71.48
N LYS A 322 -42.28 -15.74 71.58
CA LYS A 322 -42.38 -16.85 70.62
C LYS A 322 -42.74 -16.36 69.22
N ASP A 323 -43.72 -15.47 69.10
CA ASP A 323 -44.14 -14.91 67.81
C ASP A 323 -43.02 -14.09 67.17
N ILE A 324 -42.30 -13.29 67.97
CA ILE A 324 -41.12 -12.54 67.49
C ILE A 324 -40.04 -13.49 66.98
N ALA A 325 -39.70 -14.53 67.73
CA ALA A 325 -38.69 -15.51 67.33
C ALA A 325 -39.11 -16.28 66.06
N THR A 326 -40.39 -16.62 65.92
CA THR A 326 -40.95 -17.25 64.71
C THR A 326 -40.82 -16.33 63.50
N ASN A 327 -41.11 -15.04 63.64
CA ASN A 327 -40.91 -14.06 62.59
C ASN A 327 -39.42 -13.88 62.23
N MET A 328 -38.52 -13.93 63.22
CA MET A 328 -37.08 -13.91 62.97
C MET A 328 -36.63 -15.12 62.14
N ILE A 329 -37.14 -16.33 62.40
CA ILE A 329 -36.83 -17.52 61.59
C ILE A 329 -37.23 -17.30 60.13
N SER A 330 -38.45 -16.82 59.88
CA SER A 330 -38.92 -16.50 58.52
C SER A 330 -38.02 -15.45 57.84
N GLY A 331 -37.65 -14.40 58.57
CA GLY A 331 -36.74 -13.36 58.08
C GLY A 331 -35.36 -13.89 57.71
N TYR A 332 -34.76 -14.76 58.55
CA TYR A 332 -33.47 -15.38 58.24
C TYR A 332 -33.55 -16.32 57.03
N LYS A 333 -34.66 -17.04 56.86
CA LYS A 333 -34.88 -17.89 55.68
C LYS A 333 -34.89 -17.08 54.39
N GLN A 334 -35.68 -16.00 54.35
CA GLN A 334 -35.73 -15.10 53.20
C GLN A 334 -34.37 -14.45 52.92
N LEU A 335 -33.65 -14.06 53.98
CA LEU A 335 -32.33 -13.46 53.84
C LEU A 335 -31.31 -14.47 53.29
N ASN A 336 -31.42 -15.74 53.64
CA ASN A 336 -30.60 -16.82 53.08
C ASN A 336 -30.88 -17.05 51.58
N GLU A 337 -32.15 -17.01 51.17
CA GLU A 337 -32.56 -17.05 49.75
C GLU A 337 -31.92 -15.91 48.95
N ASN A 338 -32.03 -14.66 49.44
CA ASN A 338 -31.43 -13.49 48.79
C ASN A 338 -29.88 -13.57 48.69
N ILE A 339 -29.22 -14.11 49.71
CA ILE A 339 -27.76 -14.31 49.67
C ILE A 339 -27.39 -15.37 48.64
N SER A 340 -28.18 -16.45 48.54
CA SER A 340 -27.96 -17.49 47.54
C SER A 340 -28.07 -16.92 46.12
N GLU A 341 -29.04 -16.06 45.85
CA GLU A 341 -29.14 -15.36 44.55
C GLU A 341 -27.94 -14.43 44.32
N THR A 342 -27.49 -13.72 45.36
CA THR A 342 -26.31 -12.86 45.27
C THR A 342 -25.04 -13.66 44.93
N ILE A 343 -24.87 -14.87 45.49
CA ILE A 343 -23.76 -15.76 45.17
C ILE A 343 -23.80 -16.18 43.70
N ASN A 344 -24.98 -16.51 43.17
CA ASN A 344 -25.12 -16.87 41.75
C ASN A 344 -24.72 -15.70 40.84
N LEU A 345 -25.15 -14.47 41.17
CA LEU A 345 -24.76 -13.27 40.41
C LEU A 345 -23.24 -13.02 40.44
N ILE A 346 -22.60 -13.27 41.58
CA ILE A 346 -21.13 -13.16 41.69
C ILE A 346 -20.44 -14.19 40.78
N GLN A 347 -20.96 -15.42 40.69
CA GLN A 347 -20.43 -16.45 39.79
C GLN A 347 -20.61 -16.07 38.31
N ASP A 348 -21.76 -15.51 37.94
CA ASP A 348 -22.00 -15.04 36.58
C ASP A 348 -21.01 -13.91 36.20
N ILE A 349 -20.78 -12.96 37.10
CA ILE A 349 -19.80 -11.88 36.90
C ILE A 349 -18.37 -12.45 36.80
N GLU A 350 -18.02 -13.46 37.59
CA GLU A 350 -16.72 -14.15 37.49
C GLU A 350 -16.52 -14.76 36.09
N MET A 351 -17.54 -15.46 35.59
CA MET A 351 -17.52 -16.09 34.27
C MET A 351 -17.40 -15.04 33.16
N SER A 352 -18.22 -13.98 33.20
CA SER A 352 -18.12 -12.87 32.24
C SER A 352 -16.75 -12.17 32.30
N SER A 353 -16.16 -12.01 33.48
CA SER A 353 -14.83 -11.40 33.62
C SER A 353 -13.73 -12.27 33.01
N LYS A 354 -13.83 -13.60 33.15
CA LYS A 354 -12.91 -14.55 32.48
C LYS A 354 -13.06 -14.49 30.96
N GLU A 355 -14.28 -14.42 30.45
CA GLU A 355 -14.53 -14.28 29.00
C GLU A 355 -13.99 -12.95 28.46
N GLN A 356 -14.17 -11.85 29.19
CA GLN A 356 -13.60 -10.56 28.79
C GLN A 356 -12.06 -10.60 28.76
N LEU A 357 -11.42 -11.28 29.71
CA LEU A 357 -9.96 -11.45 29.70
C LEU A 357 -9.48 -12.20 28.46
N LEU A 358 -10.14 -13.31 28.11
CA LEU A 358 -9.86 -14.05 26.86
C LEU A 358 -10.12 -13.21 25.62
N GLY A 359 -11.18 -12.40 25.62
CA GLY A 359 -11.46 -11.46 24.52
C GLY A 359 -10.38 -10.40 24.36
N ILE A 360 -9.81 -9.92 25.46
CA ILE A 360 -8.69 -8.97 25.43
C ILE A 360 -7.41 -9.62 24.92
N GLU A 361 -7.11 -10.87 25.30
CA GLU A 361 -5.95 -11.59 24.74
C GLU A 361 -6.03 -11.66 23.20
N GLN A 362 -7.22 -11.96 22.65
CA GLN A 362 -7.43 -11.95 21.20
C GLN A 362 -7.28 -10.56 20.57
N ILE A 363 -7.77 -9.51 21.24
CA ILE A 363 -7.59 -8.13 20.77
C ILE A 363 -6.09 -7.77 20.78
N ASN A 364 -5.36 -8.16 21.81
CA ASN A 364 -3.92 -7.91 21.92
C ASN A 364 -3.15 -8.59 20.77
N ASP A 365 -3.46 -9.86 20.47
CA ASP A 365 -2.88 -10.56 19.32
C ASP A 365 -3.17 -9.84 17.99
N ALA A 366 -4.40 -9.35 17.81
CA ALA A 366 -4.77 -8.59 16.62
C ALA A 366 -4.02 -7.24 16.52
N VAL A 367 -3.82 -6.54 17.64
CA VAL A 367 -3.04 -5.29 17.69
C VAL A 367 -1.57 -5.55 17.35
N ASN A 368 -0.97 -6.61 17.88
CA ASN A 368 0.40 -7.01 17.54
C ASN A 368 0.54 -7.35 16.05
N SER A 369 -0.45 -8.02 15.46
CA SER A 369 -0.46 -8.29 14.02
C SER A 369 -0.59 -7.00 13.19
N LEU A 370 -1.40 -6.03 13.63
CA LEU A 370 -1.56 -4.74 12.97
C LEU A 370 -0.28 -3.89 13.07
N ASP A 371 0.43 -3.94 14.19
CA ASP A 371 1.72 -3.26 14.35
C ASP A 371 2.76 -3.84 13.38
N ALA A 372 2.89 -5.17 13.31
CA ALA A 372 3.78 -5.82 12.36
C ALA A 372 3.47 -5.44 10.89
N GLN A 373 2.19 -5.41 10.50
CA GLN A 373 1.77 -4.96 9.17
C GLN A 373 2.05 -3.47 8.94
N THR A 374 1.89 -2.64 9.97
CA THR A 374 2.17 -1.20 9.89
C THR A 374 3.66 -0.94 9.66
N GLN A 375 4.54 -1.69 10.35
CA GLN A 375 5.98 -1.66 10.11
C GLN A 375 6.35 -2.16 8.71
N GLU A 376 5.70 -3.22 8.24
CA GLU A 376 5.89 -3.71 6.86
C GLU A 376 5.47 -2.66 5.82
N ASN A 377 4.33 -1.99 6.01
CA ASN A 377 3.90 -0.89 5.15
C ASN A 377 4.89 0.26 5.11
N ALA A 378 5.49 0.62 6.25
CA ALA A 378 6.54 1.65 6.31
C ALA A 378 7.80 1.22 5.53
N ASN A 379 8.21 -0.06 5.66
CA ASN A 379 9.32 -0.62 4.89
C ASN A 379 9.04 -0.63 3.39
N ILE A 380 7.85 -1.06 2.97
CA ILE A 380 7.42 -1.04 1.57
C ILE A 380 7.39 0.38 1.03
N ALA A 381 6.89 1.35 1.81
CA ALA A 381 6.91 2.76 1.44
C ALA A 381 8.35 3.25 1.20
N SER A 382 9.30 2.89 2.08
CA SER A 382 10.71 3.24 1.89
C SER A 382 11.30 2.63 0.62
N GLN A 383 11.02 1.36 0.33
CA GLN A 383 11.47 0.71 -0.89
C GLN A 383 10.86 1.36 -2.15
N ALA A 384 9.55 1.63 -2.12
CA ALA A 384 8.85 2.29 -3.21
C ALA A 384 9.37 3.73 -3.43
N HIS A 385 9.78 4.43 -2.37
CA HIS A 385 10.42 5.74 -2.47
C HIS A 385 11.70 5.66 -3.30
N ASN A 386 12.58 4.71 -2.96
CA ASN A 386 13.85 4.52 -3.68
C ASN A 386 13.62 4.19 -5.16
N VAL A 387 12.67 3.30 -5.45
CA VAL A 387 12.29 2.98 -6.84
C VAL A 387 11.77 4.21 -7.57
N ALA A 388 10.95 5.03 -6.92
CA ALA A 388 10.40 6.24 -7.50
C ALA A 388 11.48 7.27 -7.82
N VAL A 389 12.45 7.48 -6.90
CA VAL A 389 13.62 8.36 -7.13
C VAL A 389 14.46 7.87 -8.31
N ILE A 390 14.78 6.58 -8.38
CA ILE A 390 15.55 6.02 -9.50
C ILE A 390 14.78 6.19 -10.81
N THR A 391 13.45 6.00 -10.80
CA THR A 391 12.62 6.16 -11.99
C THR A 391 12.59 7.62 -12.46
N ASP A 392 12.50 8.58 -11.54
CA ASP A 392 12.59 10.02 -11.81
C ASP A 392 13.95 10.40 -12.44
N GLU A 393 15.05 9.88 -11.90
CA GLU A 393 16.39 10.09 -12.47
C GLU A 393 16.52 9.54 -13.89
N ILE A 394 16.04 8.31 -14.13
CA ILE A 394 16.04 7.69 -15.46
C ILE A 394 15.17 8.49 -16.42
N ALA A 395 14.00 8.95 -15.99
CA ALA A 395 13.11 9.75 -16.81
C ALA A 395 13.77 11.05 -17.27
N LYS A 396 14.38 11.78 -16.33
CA LYS A 396 15.14 13.02 -16.62
C LYS A 396 16.31 12.77 -17.56
N LEU A 397 17.04 11.67 -17.37
CA LEU A 397 18.13 11.29 -18.26
C LEU A 397 17.65 11.00 -19.69
N VAL A 398 16.54 10.26 -19.84
CA VAL A 398 15.93 9.97 -21.15
C VAL A 398 15.50 11.25 -21.85
N VAL A 399 14.82 12.14 -21.14
CA VAL A 399 14.39 13.45 -21.69
C VAL A 399 15.59 14.31 -22.07
N SER A 400 16.63 14.37 -21.24
CA SER A 400 17.87 15.10 -21.54
C SER A 400 18.55 14.55 -22.79
N ASN A 401 18.76 13.23 -22.86
CA ASN A 401 19.36 12.57 -24.02
C ASN A 401 18.57 12.75 -25.31
N ALA A 402 17.26 12.97 -25.23
CA ALA A 402 16.46 13.33 -26.40
C ALA A 402 16.62 14.82 -26.75
N ASN A 403 16.66 15.71 -25.76
CA ASN A 403 16.85 17.15 -25.97
C ASN A 403 18.22 17.52 -26.58
N ASP A 404 19.27 16.74 -26.27
CA ASP A 404 20.62 16.92 -26.82
C ASP A 404 20.72 16.62 -28.32
N LYS A 405 19.69 16.01 -28.92
CA LYS A 405 19.63 15.65 -30.33
C LYS A 405 18.78 16.66 -31.09
N GLU A 406 19.09 16.87 -32.37
CA GLU A 406 18.35 17.80 -33.23
C GLU A 406 17.43 17.03 -34.18
N PHE A 407 16.12 17.27 -34.09
CA PHE A 407 15.11 16.60 -34.92
C PHE A 407 13.82 17.44 -34.97
N HIS A 408 13.00 17.21 -36.00
CA HIS A 408 11.74 17.92 -36.18
C HIS A 408 10.72 17.55 -35.10
N GLY A 409 10.02 18.55 -34.56
CA GLY A 409 8.98 18.34 -33.55
C GLY A 409 9.50 18.20 -32.11
N LYS A 410 10.82 18.34 -31.88
CA LYS A 410 11.48 18.24 -30.57
C LYS A 410 10.74 18.99 -29.45
N ASP A 411 10.37 20.24 -29.66
CA ASP A 411 9.78 21.09 -28.61
C ASP A 411 8.26 20.90 -28.44
N SER A 412 7.62 20.16 -29.37
CA SER A 412 6.18 19.89 -29.35
C SER A 412 5.81 18.54 -28.71
N VAL A 413 6.81 17.71 -28.37
CA VAL A 413 6.58 16.39 -27.77
C VAL A 413 5.96 16.55 -26.37
N LYS A 414 4.90 15.78 -26.11
CA LYS A 414 4.21 15.72 -24.82
C LYS A 414 4.28 14.32 -24.23
N ALA A 415 4.07 14.23 -22.92
CA ALA A 415 3.78 12.96 -22.25
C ALA A 415 2.53 12.31 -22.87
N LYS A 416 2.50 10.98 -22.87
CA LYS A 416 1.30 10.17 -23.14
C LYS A 416 0.28 10.36 -22.01
N GLU A 417 -1.00 10.41 -22.39
CA GLU A 417 -2.14 10.40 -21.47
C GLU A 417 -2.28 9.09 -20.71
#